data_AF-A0ABD4TLI5-F1
#
_entry.id   AF-A0ABD4TLI5-F1
#
_cell.length_a   1.000
_cell.length_b   1.000
_cell.length_c   1.000
_cell.angle_alpha   90.00
_cell.angle_beta   90.00
_cell.angle_gamma   90.00
#
_symmetry.space_group_name_H-M   'P 1'
#
loop_
_entity.id
_entity.type
_entity.pdbx_description
1 polymer ?
#
loop_
_entity_poly.entity_id
_entity_poly.type
_entity_poly.pdbx_seq_one_letter_code
_entity_poly.pdbx_strand_id
1 'polypeptide(L)'
;MGICLMILQLTPFAIIYLVTIAIGLYLFHLAKDIPFTPGRKLVRLVIVGTIILNGMYVLQLLVIDPGVFLISILIGIMGIYMIISALLLFALSYTGREQYVNPRAFVLLMVPPLLILSAVATNQYFSLFVTGQLYL
;
A
#
# COMPACT_ATOMS: atom_id res chain seq x y z
N MET A 1 -10.80 -14.35 35.10
CA MET A 1 -9.69 -13.77 34.33
C MET A 1 -9.59 -14.57 33.03
N GLY A 2 -10.45 -14.24 32.06
CA GLY A 2 -10.51 -14.96 30.79
C GLY A 2 -9.36 -14.52 29.92
N ILE A 3 -8.55 -15.47 29.47
CA ILE A 3 -7.56 -15.26 28.41
C ILE A 3 -8.37 -14.77 27.21
N CYS A 4 -8.20 -13.49 26.85
CA CYS A 4 -8.74 -12.92 25.62
C CYS A 4 -8.04 -13.64 24.47
N LEU A 5 -8.64 -14.74 24.02
CA LEU A 5 -8.18 -15.49 22.86
C LEU A 5 -8.23 -14.54 21.68
N MET A 6 -7.06 -14.21 21.12
CA MET A 6 -6.97 -13.58 19.80
C MET A 6 -7.60 -14.55 18.80
N ILE A 7 -8.88 -14.38 18.50
CA ILE A 7 -9.53 -15.14 17.43
C ILE A 7 -9.03 -14.52 16.13
N LEU A 8 -7.99 -15.13 15.57
CA LEU A 8 -7.56 -14.91 14.20
C LEU A 8 -8.78 -15.15 13.30
N GLN A 9 -9.38 -14.09 12.76
CA GLN A 9 -10.51 -14.23 11.82
C GLN A 9 -9.95 -14.64 10.46
N LEU A 10 -9.61 -15.92 10.31
CA LEU A 10 -9.16 -16.49 9.04
C LEU A 10 -10.33 -16.58 8.06
N THR A 11 -10.69 -15.44 7.49
CA THR A 11 -11.70 -15.36 6.45
C THR A 11 -11.14 -15.90 5.12
N PRO A 12 -12.00 -16.44 4.22
CA PRO A 12 -11.56 -16.84 2.89
C PRO A 12 -10.83 -15.72 2.13
N PHE A 13 -11.20 -14.46 2.39
CA PHE A 13 -10.54 -13.28 1.82
C PHE A 13 -9.11 -13.10 2.31
N ALA A 14 -8.81 -13.37 3.58
CA ALA A 14 -7.45 -13.28 4.11
C ALA A 14 -6.52 -14.28 3.40
N ILE A 15 -7.02 -15.48 3.08
CA ILE A 15 -6.27 -16.49 2.31
C ILE A 15 -5.98 -15.97 0.90
N ILE A 16 -6.98 -15.40 0.21
CA ILE A 16 -6.80 -14.82 -1.13
C ILE A 16 -5.70 -13.75 -1.10
N TYR A 17 -5.75 -12.82 -0.14
CA TYR A 17 -4.75 -11.77 -0.04
C TYR A 17 -3.35 -12.32 0.27
N LEU A 18 -3.22 -13.30 1.17
CA LEU A 18 -1.94 -13.97 1.42
C LEU A 18 -1.38 -14.65 0.16
N VAL A 19 -2.23 -15.30 -0.64
CA VAL A 19 -1.83 -15.89 -1.92
C VAL A 19 -1.36 -14.82 -2.90
N THR A 20 -2.07 -13.69 -3.01
CA THR A 20 -1.62 -12.57 -3.87
C THR A 20 -0.26 -12.01 -3.45
N ILE A 21 0.01 -11.92 -2.14
CA ILE A 21 1.32 -11.50 -1.62
C ILE A 21 2.39 -12.54 -2.01
N ALA A 22 2.12 -13.83 -1.83
CA ALA A 22 3.05 -14.89 -2.21
C ALA A 22 3.39 -14.86 -3.70
N ILE A 23 2.38 -14.71 -4.56
CA ILE A 23 2.56 -14.53 -6.01
C ILE A 23 3.36 -13.26 -6.30
N GLY A 24 3.04 -12.14 -5.66
CA GLY A 24 3.75 -10.88 -5.81
C GLY A 24 5.23 -11.00 -5.43
N LEU A 25 5.55 -11.64 -4.32
CA LEU A 25 6.93 -11.89 -3.88
C LEU A 25 7.69 -12.79 -4.86
N TYR A 26 7.03 -13.83 -5.37
CA TYR A 26 7.58 -14.70 -6.41
C TYR A 26 7.90 -13.92 -7.69
N LEU A 27 6.93 -13.14 -8.20
CA LEU A 27 7.12 -12.29 -9.38
C LEU A 27 8.19 -11.23 -9.17
N PHE A 28 8.28 -10.64 -7.98
CA PHE A 28 9.33 -9.66 -7.66
C PHE A 28 10.73 -10.27 -7.71
N HIS A 29 10.87 -11.52 -7.27
CA HIS A 29 12.12 -12.26 -7.35
C HIS A 29 12.45 -12.66 -8.79
N LEU A 30 11.50 -13.26 -9.51
CA LEU A 30 11.67 -13.63 -10.91
C LEU A 30 12.02 -12.41 -11.79
N ALA A 31 11.43 -11.25 -11.48
CA ALA A 31 11.71 -10.00 -12.17
C ALA A 31 13.17 -9.51 -12.00
N LYS A 32 14.01 -10.14 -11.17
CA LYS A 32 15.46 -9.85 -11.06
C LYS A 32 16.27 -10.44 -12.21
N ASP A 33 15.83 -11.57 -12.77
CA ASP A 33 16.59 -12.34 -13.75
C ASP A 33 16.23 -12.00 -15.21
N ILE A 34 15.11 -11.29 -15.41
CA ILE A 34 14.67 -10.83 -16.73
C ILE A 34 15.64 -9.76 -17.28
N PRO A 35 16.02 -9.78 -18.57
CA PRO A 35 16.84 -8.72 -19.18
C PRO A 35 16.26 -7.30 -18.99
N PHE A 36 17.10 -6.29 -19.07
CA PHE A 36 16.66 -4.90 -18.94
C PHE A 36 15.73 -4.50 -20.09
N THR A 37 14.48 -4.16 -19.77
CA THR A 37 13.51 -3.58 -20.70
C THR A 37 13.00 -2.24 -20.17
N PRO A 38 12.64 -1.29 -21.05
CA PRO A 38 11.96 -0.05 -20.66
C PRO A 38 10.75 -0.36 -19.77
N GLY A 39 10.60 0.37 -18.68
CA GLY A 39 9.49 0.17 -17.73
C GLY A 39 9.62 -1.00 -16.75
N ARG A 40 10.66 -1.86 -16.82
CA ARG A 40 10.85 -2.97 -15.85
C ARG A 40 10.86 -2.51 -14.39
N LYS A 41 11.52 -1.39 -14.10
CA LYS A 41 11.57 -0.80 -12.75
C LYS A 41 10.18 -0.38 -12.26
N LEU A 42 9.33 0.09 -13.17
CA LEU A 42 7.99 0.58 -12.87
C LEU A 42 7.04 -0.60 -12.60
N VAL A 43 7.14 -1.68 -13.38
CA VAL A 43 6.42 -2.94 -13.07
C VAL A 43 6.80 -3.48 -11.70
N ARG A 44 8.09 -3.43 -11.33
CA ARG A 44 8.53 -3.81 -9.97
C ARG A 44 7.92 -2.92 -8.89
N LEU A 45 7.78 -1.61 -9.13
CA LEU A 45 7.09 -0.71 -8.21
C LEU A 45 5.60 -1.02 -8.08
N VAL A 46 4.93 -1.40 -9.18
CA VAL A 46 3.54 -1.89 -9.12
C VAL A 46 3.46 -3.12 -8.22
N ILE A 47 4.35 -4.10 -8.39
CA ILE A 47 4.38 -5.30 -7.55
C ILE A 47 4.59 -4.94 -6.07
N VAL A 48 5.50 -4.02 -5.76
CA VAL A 48 5.73 -3.55 -4.38
C VAL A 48 4.47 -2.88 -3.81
N GLY A 49 3.84 -1.97 -4.55
CA GLY A 49 2.61 -1.32 -4.12
C GLY A 49 1.46 -2.31 -3.89
N THR A 50 1.35 -3.33 -4.75
CA THR A 50 0.40 -4.44 -4.58
C THR A 50 0.69 -5.26 -3.32
N ILE A 51 1.95 -5.58 -3.02
CA ILE A 51 2.32 -6.30 -1.79
C ILE A 51 1.96 -5.46 -0.55
N ILE A 52 2.25 -4.16 -0.57
CA ILE A 52 1.89 -3.25 0.52
C ILE A 52 0.38 -3.24 0.74
N LEU A 53 -0.40 -3.00 -0.32
CA LEU A 53 -1.86 -2.93 -0.25
C LEU A 53 -2.46 -4.23 0.30
N ASN A 54 -2.11 -5.38 -0.28
CA ASN A 54 -2.66 -6.66 0.14
C ASN A 54 -2.17 -7.05 1.55
N GLY A 55 -0.93 -6.71 1.91
CA GLY A 55 -0.40 -6.91 3.26
C GLY A 55 -1.21 -6.14 4.30
N MET A 56 -1.61 -4.91 3.99
CA MET A 56 -2.46 -4.12 4.87
C MET A 56 -3.89 -4.64 4.93
N TYR A 57 -4.45 -5.17 3.84
CA TYR A 57 -5.75 -5.86 3.89
C TYR A 57 -5.70 -7.12 4.76
N VAL A 58 -4.61 -7.89 4.71
CA VAL A 58 -4.43 -9.03 5.62
C VAL A 58 -4.43 -8.55 7.08
N LEU A 59 -3.69 -7.49 7.41
CA LEU A 59 -3.70 -6.94 8.78
C LEU A 59 -5.09 -6.47 9.21
N GLN A 60 -5.83 -5.80 8.33
CA GLN A 60 -7.21 -5.36 8.59
C GLN A 60 -8.17 -6.52 8.85
N LEU A 61 -7.93 -7.70 8.27
CA LEU A 61 -8.78 -8.88 8.45
C LEU A 61 -8.36 -9.73 9.66
N LEU A 62 -7.08 -9.74 10.02
CA LEU A 62 -6.56 -10.58 11.09
C LEU A 62 -6.55 -9.89 12.45
N VAL A 63 -6.53 -8.55 12.49
CA VAL A 63 -6.38 -7.76 13.72
C VAL A 63 -7.66 -7.00 14.03
N ILE A 64 -8.21 -7.21 15.23
CA ILE A 64 -9.45 -6.57 15.72
C ILE A 64 -9.16 -5.20 16.36
N ASP A 65 -7.91 -4.88 16.64
CA ASP A 65 -7.51 -3.59 17.22
C ASP A 65 -7.83 -2.42 16.27
N PRO A 66 -8.65 -1.43 16.70
CA PRO A 66 -9.03 -0.30 15.86
C PRO A 66 -7.84 0.56 15.40
N GLY A 67 -6.80 0.70 16.23
CA GLY A 67 -5.62 1.49 15.89
C GLY A 67 -4.80 0.84 14.78
N VAL A 68 -4.54 -0.47 14.90
CA VAL A 68 -3.84 -1.24 13.86
C VAL A 68 -4.63 -1.27 12.56
N PHE A 69 -5.96 -1.45 12.63
CA PHE A 69 -6.84 -1.39 11.46
C PHE A 69 -6.67 -0.08 10.69
N LEU A 70 -6.64 1.03 11.42
CA LEU A 70 -6.57 2.37 10.88
C LEU A 70 -5.21 2.70 10.25
N ILE A 71 -4.13 2.37 10.96
CA ILE A 71 -2.77 2.49 10.44
C ILE A 71 -2.62 1.65 9.16
N SER A 72 -3.21 0.45 9.15
CA SER A 72 -3.20 -0.42 7.98
C SER A 72 -3.93 0.21 6.80
N ILE A 73 -5.05 0.91 7.01
CA ILE A 73 -5.72 1.68 5.94
C ILE A 73 -4.79 2.74 5.37
N LEU A 74 -4.16 3.56 6.22
CA LEU A 74 -3.29 4.66 5.77
C LEU A 74 -2.11 4.15 4.94
N ILE A 75 -1.44 3.08 5.40
CA ILE A 75 -0.33 2.45 4.68
C ILE A 75 -0.85 1.79 3.38
N GLY A 76 -2.02 1.16 3.41
CA GLY A 76 -2.63 0.51 2.25
C GLY A 76 -2.90 1.52 1.13
N ILE A 77 -3.40 2.71 1.49
CA ILE A 77 -3.62 3.81 0.56
C ILE A 77 -2.29 4.26 -0.10
N MET A 78 -1.16 4.28 0.63
CA MET A 78 0.14 4.55 0.02
C MET A 78 0.49 3.51 -1.06
N GLY A 79 0.19 2.23 -0.82
CA GLY A 79 0.33 1.17 -1.81
C GLY A 79 -0.47 1.43 -3.09
N ILE A 80 -1.72 1.90 -2.95
CA ILE A 80 -2.58 2.28 -4.09
C ILE A 80 -1.92 3.40 -4.92
N TYR A 81 -1.49 4.48 -4.28
CA TYR A 81 -0.88 5.60 -5.00
C TYR A 81 0.47 5.24 -5.63
N MET A 82 1.24 4.34 -5.01
CA MET A 82 2.44 3.77 -5.61
C MET A 82 2.11 3.01 -6.91
N ILE A 83 1.06 2.17 -6.90
CA ILE A 83 0.59 1.45 -8.08
C ILE A 83 0.19 2.43 -9.19
N ILE A 84 -0.67 3.40 -8.88
CA ILE A 84 -1.18 4.38 -9.85
C ILE A 84 -0.02 5.17 -10.47
N SER A 85 0.89 5.69 -9.64
CA SER A 85 2.03 6.49 -10.09
C SER A 85 2.98 5.65 -10.97
N ALA A 86 3.25 4.41 -10.58
CA ALA A 86 4.09 3.50 -11.35
C ALA A 86 3.46 3.13 -12.69
N LEU A 87 2.15 2.87 -12.73
CA LEU A 87 1.40 2.59 -13.97
C LEU A 87 1.37 3.79 -14.92
N LEU A 88 1.18 5.01 -14.40
CA LEU A 88 1.22 6.23 -15.20
C LEU A 88 2.59 6.42 -15.85
N LEU A 89 3.66 6.32 -15.07
CA LEU A 89 5.02 6.40 -15.59
C LEU A 89 5.33 5.25 -16.56
N PHE A 90 4.77 4.06 -16.31
CA PHE A 90 4.94 2.91 -17.21
C PHE A 90 4.30 3.18 -18.55
N ALA A 91 3.09 3.72 -18.58
CA ALA A 91 2.41 4.13 -19.81
C ALA A 91 3.20 5.22 -20.57
N LEU A 92 3.79 6.20 -19.86
CA LEU A 92 4.66 7.20 -20.48
C LEU A 92 5.91 6.58 -21.10
N SER A 93 6.56 5.64 -20.40
CA SER A 93 7.71 4.91 -20.94
C SER A 93 7.32 4.09 -22.17
N TYR A 94 6.18 3.39 -22.11
CA TYR A 94 5.68 2.54 -23.19
C TYR A 94 5.30 3.33 -24.45
N THR A 95 4.85 4.57 -24.29
CA THR A 95 4.48 5.46 -25.41
C THR A 95 5.65 6.30 -25.92
N GLY A 96 6.89 5.98 -25.54
CA GLY A 96 8.11 6.67 -26.00
C GLY A 96 8.36 8.03 -25.35
N ARG A 97 7.64 8.37 -24.28
CA ARG A 97 7.77 9.65 -23.56
C ARG A 97 8.70 9.54 -22.35
N GLU A 98 9.83 8.87 -22.52
CA GLU A 98 10.77 8.55 -21.45
C GLU A 98 11.39 9.79 -20.77
N GLN A 99 11.41 10.94 -21.45
CA GLN A 99 11.86 12.22 -20.88
C GLN A 99 11.10 12.64 -19.61
N TYR A 100 9.85 12.20 -19.43
CA TYR A 100 9.06 12.47 -18.23
C TYR A 100 9.20 11.37 -17.16
N VAL A 101 9.87 10.27 -17.48
CA VAL A 101 10.03 9.10 -16.61
C VAL A 101 11.33 9.23 -15.84
N ASN A 102 11.28 9.91 -14.70
CA ASN A 102 12.43 10.05 -13.82
C ASN A 102 12.02 9.90 -12.34
N PRO A 103 12.98 9.64 -11.42
CA PRO A 103 12.67 9.49 -10.00
C PRO A 103 11.99 10.70 -9.38
N ARG A 104 12.28 11.91 -9.88
CA ARG A 104 11.65 13.15 -9.38
C ARG A 104 10.18 13.20 -9.74
N ALA A 105 9.80 12.77 -10.94
CA ALA A 105 8.41 12.67 -11.36
C ALA A 105 7.63 11.70 -10.47
N PHE A 106 8.22 10.55 -10.14
CA PHE A 106 7.59 9.62 -9.20
C PHE A 106 7.37 10.25 -7.82
N VAL A 107 8.38 10.93 -7.26
CA VAL A 107 8.26 11.63 -5.97
C VAL A 107 7.19 12.71 -6.03
N LEU A 108 7.15 13.52 -7.09
CA LEU A 108 6.14 14.56 -7.28
C LEU A 108 4.72 13.98 -7.34
N LEU A 109 4.53 12.84 -8.00
CA LEU A 109 3.24 12.14 -8.03
C LEU A 109 2.82 11.61 -6.65
N MET A 110 3.77 11.30 -5.78
CA MET A 110 3.52 10.88 -4.40
C MET A 110 3.29 12.04 -3.44
N VAL A 111 3.64 13.29 -3.78
CA VAL A 111 3.43 14.44 -2.88
C VAL A 111 1.95 14.68 -2.56
N PRO A 112 1.02 14.80 -3.54
CA PRO A 112 -0.39 15.00 -3.24
C PRO A 112 -1.01 13.95 -2.31
N PRO A 113 -0.84 12.63 -2.54
CA PRO A 113 -1.43 11.64 -1.65
C PRO A 113 -0.79 11.65 -0.26
N LEU A 114 0.51 11.95 -0.14
CA LEU A 114 1.14 12.09 1.17
C LEU A 114 0.57 13.29 1.93
N LEU A 115 0.37 14.43 1.28
CA LEU A 115 -0.24 15.60 1.91
C LEU A 115 -1.68 15.32 2.38
N ILE A 116 -2.48 14.64 1.54
CA ILE A 116 -3.84 14.24 1.89
C ILE A 116 -3.82 13.27 3.08
N LEU A 117 -2.94 12.25 3.06
CA LEU A 117 -2.83 11.30 4.16
C LEU A 117 -2.36 11.96 5.45
N SER A 118 -1.42 12.89 5.40
CA SER A 118 -1.01 13.70 6.56
C SER A 118 -2.16 14.55 7.09
N ALA A 119 -2.89 15.23 6.21
CA ALA A 119 -4.05 16.02 6.59
C ALA A 119 -5.12 15.13 7.26
N VAL A 120 -5.45 13.98 6.68
CA VAL A 120 -6.40 13.01 7.23
C VAL A 120 -5.93 12.51 8.60
N ALA A 121 -4.67 12.09 8.73
CA ALA A 121 -4.13 11.60 9.99
C ALA A 121 -4.15 12.64 11.13
N THR A 122 -3.98 13.93 10.81
CA THR A 122 -4.00 15.01 11.80
C THR A 122 -5.38 15.61 12.07
N ASN A 123 -6.40 15.22 11.31
CA ASN A 123 -7.71 15.85 11.38
C ASN A 123 -8.52 15.32 12.58
N GLN A 124 -8.91 16.24 13.46
CA GLN A 124 -9.72 15.97 14.66
C GLN A 124 -11.11 15.42 14.34
N TYR A 125 -11.71 15.79 13.20
CA TYR A 125 -13.02 15.28 12.77
C TYR A 125 -12.99 13.82 12.34
N PHE A 126 -11.82 13.29 11.96
CA PHE A 126 -11.68 11.88 11.64
C PHE A 126 -11.31 11.02 12.87
N SER A 127 -11.07 11.62 14.03
CA SER A 127 -10.78 10.93 15.30
C SER A 127 -9.78 9.76 15.18
N LEU A 128 -8.83 9.86 14.24
CA LEU A 128 -7.96 8.74 13.85
C LEU A 128 -6.83 8.49 14.86
N PHE A 129 -6.35 9.55 15.53
CA PHE A 129 -5.24 9.48 16.50
C PHE A 129 -5.42 10.40 17.72
N VAL A 130 -6.34 11.38 17.67
CA VAL A 130 -6.59 12.31 18.79
C VAL A 130 -7.81 11.85 19.57
N THR A 131 -7.63 10.81 20.37
CA THR A 131 -8.55 10.41 21.44
C THR A 131 -7.79 10.46 22.76
N GLY A 132 -7.41 11.68 23.12
CA GLY A 132 -6.93 12.01 24.44
C GLY A 132 -7.54 13.34 24.84
N GLN A 133 -8.51 13.29 25.76
CA GLN A 133 -9.17 14.38 26.47
C GLN A 133 -10.56 14.80 25.97
N LEU A 134 -11.47 14.82 26.96
CA LEU A 134 -12.81 15.43 27.02
C LEU A 134 -13.99 14.56 26.56
N TYR A 135 -14.28 13.52 27.34
CA TYR A 135 -15.63 13.32 27.85
C TYR A 135 -15.61 13.63 29.36
N LEU A 136 -16.06 14.83 29.72
CA LEU A 136 -16.71 15.11 31.01
C LEU A 136 -18.20 14.85 30.81
#